data_AF-A0A962U861-F1
#
_entry.id   AF-A0A962U861-F1
#
_cell.length_a   1.000
_cell.length_b   1.000
_cell.length_c   1.000
_cell.angle_alpha   90.00
_cell.angle_beta   90.00
_cell.angle_gamma   90.00
#
_symmetry.space_group_name_H-M   'P 1'
#
loop_
_entity.id
_entity.type
_entity.pdbx_description
1 polymer ?
#
loop_
_entity_poly.entity_id
_entity_poly.type
_entity_poly.pdbx_seq_one_letter_code
_entity_poly.pdbx_strand_id
1 'polypeptide(L)' 'MISKLGNTALQGFQRSTQGMARSAAEIARASRPGDQPDMTRAMVELKQHEHVAKANLKTLATADRLLGALLDVKA' A
#
# COMPACT_ATOMS: atom_id res chain seq x y z
N MET A 1 -18.89 7.21 -8.85
CA MET A 1 -17.61 6.75 -9.44
C MET A 1 -16.43 7.00 -8.50
N ILE A 2 -16.23 8.22 -8.00
CA ILE A 2 -15.14 8.59 -7.07
C ILE A 2 -15.17 7.78 -5.75
N SER A 3 -16.34 7.57 -5.15
CA SER A 3 -16.49 6.77 -3.92
C SER A 3 -16.08 5.29 -4.10
N LYS A 4 -16.32 4.72 -5.29
CA LYS A 4 -15.87 3.36 -5.62
C LYS A 4 -14.35 3.28 -5.76
N LEU A 5 -13.73 4.34 -6.29
CA LEU A 5 -12.28 4.48 -6.41
C LEU A 5 -11.62 4.57 -5.02
N GLY A 6 -12.18 5.38 -4.12
CA GLY A 6 -11.72 5.49 -2.73
C GLY A 6 -11.81 4.16 -1.97
N ASN A 7 -12.92 3.44 -2.09
CA ASN A 7 -13.08 2.13 -1.43
C ASN A 7 -12.09 1.09 -1.99
N THR A 8 -11.85 1.09 -3.30
CA THR A 8 -10.87 0.20 -3.94
C THR A 8 -9.45 0.52 -3.49
N ALA A 9 -9.10 1.81 -3.42
CA ALA A 9 -7.81 2.27 -2.94
C ALA A 9 -7.59 1.89 -1.47
N LEU A 10 -8.62 2.05 -0.62
CA LEU A 10 -8.54 1.66 0.79
C LEU A 10 -8.31 0.16 0.96
N GLN A 11 -9.06 -0.68 0.24
CA GLN A 11 -8.86 -2.13 0.26
C GLN A 11 -7.47 -2.53 -0.27
N GLY A 12 -7.00 -1.86 -1.33
CA GLY A 12 -5.65 -2.06 -1.88
C GLY A 12 -4.56 -1.68 -0.87
N PHE A 13 -4.75 -0.58 -0.14
CA PHE A 13 -3.85 -0.16 0.91
C PHE A 13 -3.81 -1.18 2.05
N GLN A 14 -4.96 -1.64 2.54
CA GLN A 14 -5.03 -2.68 3.59
C GLN A 14 -4.34 -3.99 3.17
N ARG A 15 -4.53 -4.44 1.93
CA ARG A 15 -3.80 -5.63 1.42
C ARG A 15 -2.30 -5.39 1.33
N SER A 16 -1.89 -4.18 0.93
CA SER A 16 -0.48 -3.82 0.83
C SER A 16 0.19 -3.79 2.20
N THR A 17 -0.47 -3.23 3.23
CA THR A 17 0.08 -3.22 4.59
C THR A 17 0.21 -4.61 5.19
N GLN A 18 -0.75 -5.50 4.93
CA GLN A 18 -0.64 -6.93 5.30
C GLN A 18 0.50 -7.63 4.55
N GLY A 19 0.73 -7.29 3.28
CA GLY A 19 1.90 -7.75 2.51
C GLY A 19 3.21 -7.28 3.12
N MET A 20 3.33 -5.99 3.39
CA MET A 20 4.52 -5.42 4.04
C MET A 20 4.82 -6.07 5.39
N ALA A 21 3.81 -6.30 6.23
CA ALA A 21 3.98 -6.94 7.54
C ALA A 21 4.55 -8.36 7.41
N ARG A 22 4.11 -9.12 6.39
CA ARG A 22 4.62 -10.46 6.09
C ARG A 22 6.07 -10.41 5.61
N SER A 23 6.38 -9.56 4.62
CA SER A 23 7.75 -9.42 4.12
C SER A 23 8.72 -8.94 5.20
N ALA A 24 8.29 -8.02 6.08
CA ALA A 24 9.08 -7.59 7.23
C ALA A 24 9.35 -8.73 8.23
N ALA A 25 8.35 -9.58 8.49
CA ALA A 25 8.52 -10.75 9.34
C ALA A 25 9.48 -11.78 8.72
N GLU A 26 9.45 -11.98 7.40
CA GLU A 26 10.43 -12.83 6.68
C GLU A 26 11.85 -12.29 6.79
N ILE A 27 12.05 -10.97 6.61
CA ILE A 27 13.36 -10.31 6.78
C ILE A 27 13.88 -10.49 8.21
N ALA A 28 13.02 -10.31 9.22
CA ALA A 28 13.39 -10.48 10.62
C ALA A 28 13.76 -11.94 10.96
N ARG A 29 13.13 -12.92 10.30
CA ARG A 29 13.48 -14.34 10.45
C ARG A 29 14.78 -14.70 9.73
N ALA A 30 15.06 -14.10 8.58
CA ALA A 30 16.31 -14.28 7.83
C ALA A 30 17.56 -13.82 8.58
N SER A 31 17.38 -13.03 9.64
CA SER A 31 18.46 -12.62 10.54
C SER A 31 18.85 -13.71 11.57
N ARG A 32 18.16 -14.86 11.59
CA ARG A 32 18.43 -15.97 12.54
C ARG A 32 19.40 -16.99 11.94
N PRO A 33 20.42 -17.44 12.69
CA PRO A 33 21.33 -18.50 12.23
C PRO A 33 20.59 -19.82 11.98
N GLY A 34 20.84 -20.47 10.84
CA GLY A 34 20.30 -21.79 10.48
C GLY A 34 19.04 -21.77 9.60
N ASP A 35 18.42 -20.61 9.43
CA ASP A 35 17.39 -20.36 8.42
C ASP A 35 18.07 -19.63 7.25
N GLN A 36 17.83 -20.05 6.01
CA GLN A 36 18.34 -19.34 4.83
C GLN A 36 17.17 -18.82 3.98
N PRO A 37 16.31 -17.91 4.50
CA PRO A 37 15.28 -17.29 3.68
C PRO A 37 15.92 -16.36 2.66
N ASP A 38 15.33 -16.28 1.47
CA ASP A 38 15.73 -15.33 0.44
C ASP A 38 15.39 -13.89 0.89
N MET A 39 16.33 -13.27 1.60
CA MET A 39 16.20 -11.92 2.12
C MET A 39 16.06 -10.89 0.99
N THR A 40 16.70 -11.13 -0.15
CA THR A 40 16.59 -10.27 -1.34
C THR A 40 15.16 -10.25 -1.85
N ARG A 41 14.54 -11.43 -2.01
CA ARG A 41 13.13 -11.56 -2.38
C ARG A 41 12.22 -10.83 -1.39
N ALA A 42 12.39 -11.08 -0.09
CA ALA A 42 11.56 -10.47 0.94
C ALA A 42 11.68 -8.92 0.95
N MET A 43 12.88 -8.37 0.73
CA MET A 43 13.08 -6.93 0.61
C MET A 43 12.43 -6.34 -0.65
N VAL A 44 12.51 -7.04 -1.79
CA VAL A 44 11.86 -6.62 -3.04
C VAL A 44 10.34 -6.62 -2.88
N GLU A 45 9.79 -7.68 -2.29
CA GLU A 45 8.34 -7.78 -2.00
C GLU A 45 7.87 -6.69 -1.03
N LEU A 46 8.65 -6.41 0.03
CA LEU A 46 8.37 -5.31 0.96
C LEU A 46 8.28 -3.98 0.21
N LYS A 47 9.26 -3.68 -0.67
CA LYS A 47 9.27 -2.46 -1.48
C LYS A 47 8.13 -2.40 -2.49
N GLN A 48 7.81 -3.52 -3.13
CA GLN A 48 6.66 -3.60 -4.02
C GLN A 48 5.36 -3.25 -3.29
N HIS A 49 5.13 -3.83 -2.10
CA HIS A 49 3.97 -3.49 -1.28
C HIS A 49 3.98 -2.03 -0.81
N GLU A 50 5.13 -1.47 -0.47
CA GLU A 50 5.28 -0.04 -0.16
C GLU A 50 4.85 0.85 -1.34
N HIS A 51 5.28 0.52 -2.56
CA HIS A 51 4.89 1.27 -3.76
C HIS A 51 3.40 1.17 -4.05
N VAL A 52 2.79 -0.02 -3.92
CA VAL A 52 1.35 -0.21 -4.10
C VAL A 52 0.56 0.56 -3.03
N ALA A 53 1.02 0.56 -1.77
CA ALA A 53 0.42 1.35 -0.71
C ALA A 53 0.47 2.85 -1.02
N LYS A 54 1.62 3.38 -1.47
CA LYS A 54 1.77 4.79 -1.89
C LYS A 54 0.87 5.15 -3.07
N ALA A 55 0.73 4.26 -4.05
CA ALA A 55 -0.14 4.48 -5.20
C ALA A 55 -1.62 4.55 -4.79
N ASN A 56 -2.06 3.67 -3.87
CA ASN A 56 -3.40 3.70 -3.31
C ASN A 56 -3.67 4.98 -2.52
N LEU A 57 -2.72 5.42 -1.68
CA LEU A 57 -2.83 6.70 -0.97
C LEU A 57 -2.92 7.90 -1.94
N LYS A 58 -2.11 7.90 -3.00
CA LYS A 58 -2.18 8.94 -4.03
C LYS A 58 -3.54 8.96 -4.73
N THR A 59 -4.10 7.78 -5.01
CA THR A 59 -5.44 7.65 -5.61
C THR A 59 -6.52 8.19 -4.67
N LEU A 60 -6.43 7.89 -3.37
CA LEU A 60 -7.36 8.40 -2.36
C LEU A 60 -7.26 9.94 -2.25
N ALA A 61 -6.06 10.49 -2.23
CA ALA A 61 -5.84 11.94 -2.20
C ALA A 61 -6.36 12.63 -3.46
N THR A 62 -6.21 12.02 -4.64
CA THR A 62 -6.79 12.55 -5.88
C THR A 62 -8.32 12.49 -5.85
N ALA A 63 -8.91 11.39 -5.37
CA ALA A 63 -10.35 11.27 -5.19
C ALA A 63 -10.90 12.37 -4.26
N ASP A 64 -10.21 12.65 -3.16
CA ASP A 64 -10.54 13.71 -2.21
C ASP A 64 -10.48 15.10 -2.86
N ARG A 65 -9.39 15.42 -3.58
CA ARG A 65 -9.28 16.69 -4.32
C ARG A 65 -10.37 16.87 -5.36
N LEU A 66 -10.75 15.82 -6.09
CA LEU A 66 -11.85 15.89 -7.06
C LEU A 66 -13.19 16.18 -6.39
N LEU A 67 -13.45 15.60 -5.21
CA LEU A 67 -14.65 15.93 -4.43
C LEU A 67 -14.63 17.38 -3.97
N GLY A 68 -13.50 17.86 -3.45
CA GLY A 68 -13.33 19.26 -3.05
C GLY A 68 -13.58 20.23 -4.19
N ALA A 69 -12.98 19.99 -5.36
CA ALA A 69 -13.19 20.82 -6.55
C ALA A 69 -14.65 20.82 -7.03
N LEU A 70 -15.36 19.68 -6.95
CA LEU A 70 -16.79 19.62 -7.29
C LEU A 70 -17.67 20.39 -6.31
N LEU A 71 -17.29 20.45 -5.02
CA LEU A 71 -18.00 21.24 -4.02
C LEU A 71 -17.77 22.73 -4.25
N ASP A 72 -16.53 23.13 -4.56
CA ASP A 72 -16.15 24.52 -4.81
C ASP A 72 -16.89 25.13 -6.02
N VAL A 73 -17.08 24.37 -7.11
CA VAL A 73 -17.85 24.83 -8.29
C VAL A 73 -19.35 25.05 -7.99
N LYS A 74 -19.89 24.41 -6.94
CA LYS A 74 -21.28 24.56 -6.52
C LYS A 74 -21.48 25.66 -5.46
N ALA A 75 -20.41 26.14 -4.84
CA ALA A 75 -20.44 27.23 -3.86
C ALA A 75 -20.55 28.59 -4.56
#